data_AF-A0A0F4RDF6-F1
#
_entry.id   AF-A0A0F4RDF6-F1
#
_cell.length_a   1.000
_cell.length_b   1.000
_cell.length_c   1.000
_cell.angle_alpha   90.00
_cell.angle_beta   90.00
_cell.angle_gamma   90.00
#
_symmetry.space_group_name_H-M   'P 1'
#
loop_
_entity.id
_entity.type
_entity.pdbx_description
1 polymer ?
#
loop_
_entity_poly.entity_id
_entity_poly.type
_entity_poly.pdbx_seq_one_letter_code
_entity_poly.pdbx_strand_id
1 'polypeptide(L)'
;MALGGGSSFDDVQVRPIGITATDCRFNAFYYPADGDAGLDFFGGGWSSSGGNAWIGYTIQPSPANISSSAIQTYCGITNIQNFVSDGATGSYGTDDFVGIRFRGTFGGTVYDYEIGAKGVSNTSLVNSRTTVANTTPTA
;
A
#
# COMPACT_ATOMS: atom_id res chain seq x y z
N MET A 1 -6.24 -8.70 -12.03
CA MET A 1 -6.59 -10.15 -11.95
C MET A 1 -5.48 -10.89 -11.28
N ALA A 2 -5.58 -11.36 -10.04
CA ALA A 2 -6.71 -11.42 -9.10
C ALA A 2 -6.19 -11.40 -7.63
N LEU A 3 -7.08 -11.57 -6.65
CA LEU A 3 -6.78 -11.81 -5.24
C LEU A 3 -7.58 -13.05 -4.85
N GLY A 4 -7.03 -14.24 -5.13
CA GLY A 4 -7.84 -15.47 -5.24
C GLY A 4 -7.12 -16.77 -4.89
N GLY A 5 -6.00 -16.70 -4.17
CA GLY A 5 -5.28 -17.84 -3.63
C GLY A 5 -4.00 -17.37 -2.98
N GLY A 6 -3.61 -17.95 -1.84
CA GLY A 6 -2.45 -17.52 -1.06
C GLY A 6 -2.67 -17.80 0.42
N SER A 7 -1.60 -17.78 1.21
CA SER A 7 -1.70 -17.80 2.67
C SER A 7 -2.25 -16.48 3.19
N SER A 8 -3.23 -16.54 4.10
CA SER A 8 -3.78 -15.35 4.76
C SER A 8 -2.72 -14.61 5.56
N PHE A 9 -2.95 -13.31 5.75
CA PHE A 9 -2.18 -12.50 6.69
C PHE A 9 -3.12 -11.57 7.46
N ASP A 10 -3.01 -11.66 8.78
CA ASP A 10 -3.89 -11.04 9.78
C ASP A 10 -3.22 -9.76 10.30
N ASP A 11 -3.90 -8.62 10.13
CA ASP A 11 -3.56 -7.29 10.62
C ASP A 11 -2.06 -7.00 10.74
N VAL A 12 -1.34 -7.19 9.63
CA VAL A 12 0.11 -7.04 9.63
C VAL A 12 0.46 -5.57 9.63
N GLN A 13 0.80 -5.07 10.82
CA GLN A 13 1.32 -3.74 11.07
C GLN A 13 2.67 -3.56 10.37
N VAL A 14 2.67 -2.95 9.18
CA VAL A 14 3.88 -2.68 8.40
C VAL A 14 4.25 -1.20 8.43
N ARG A 15 5.56 -0.95 8.32
CA ARG A 15 6.14 0.34 7.94
C ARG A 15 6.87 0.14 6.61
N PRO A 16 6.93 1.13 5.71
CA PRO A 16 7.73 1.01 4.49
C PRO A 16 9.17 0.64 4.88
N ILE A 17 9.79 -0.30 4.16
CA ILE A 17 11.11 -0.84 4.55
C ILE A 17 12.09 0.29 4.87
N GLY A 18 12.74 0.18 6.04
CA GLY A 18 13.74 1.11 6.52
C GLY A 18 13.24 2.53 6.80
N ILE A 19 11.93 2.73 7.00
CA ILE A 19 11.35 3.89 7.67
C ILE A 19 11.16 3.56 9.15
N THR A 20 11.73 4.39 10.04
CA THR A 20 11.69 4.18 11.49
C THR A 20 10.61 5.00 12.19
N ALA A 21 10.03 6.01 11.52
CA ALA A 21 8.99 6.88 12.05
C ALA A 21 7.83 6.06 12.65
N THR A 22 7.49 6.34 13.90
CA THR A 22 6.49 5.56 14.67
C THR A 22 5.08 5.74 14.14
N ASP A 23 4.77 6.87 13.51
CA ASP A 23 3.42 7.19 13.02
C ASP A 23 3.20 6.81 11.56
N CYS A 24 4.25 6.34 10.89
CA CYS A 24 4.16 5.68 9.59
C CYS A 24 3.70 4.23 9.76
N ARG A 25 2.43 4.05 10.14
CA ARG A 25 1.81 2.74 10.40
C ARG A 25 0.75 2.42 9.36
N PHE A 26 0.95 1.30 8.67
CA PHE A 26 -0.02 0.68 7.79
C PHE A 26 -0.49 -0.64 8.42
N ASN A 27 -1.75 -1.01 8.16
CA ASN A 27 -2.27 -2.34 8.44
C ASN A 27 -2.58 -3.02 7.10
N ALA A 28 -1.89 -4.12 6.79
CA ALA A 28 -2.17 -4.91 5.61
C ALA A 28 -2.88 -6.21 6.04
N PHE A 29 -4.03 -6.49 5.43
CA PHE A 29 -4.83 -7.68 5.76
C PHE A 29 -5.29 -8.41 4.50
N TYR A 30 -5.40 -9.74 4.60
CA TYR A 30 -5.89 -10.61 3.54
C TYR A 30 -6.45 -11.92 4.13
N TYR A 31 -7.76 -12.11 4.02
CA TYR A 31 -8.48 -13.30 4.47
C TYR A 31 -9.32 -13.86 3.31
N PRO A 32 -8.76 -14.78 2.49
CA PRO A 32 -9.45 -15.30 1.30
C PRO A 32 -10.70 -16.16 1.60
N ALA A 33 -10.83 -16.66 2.82
CA ALA A 33 -12.02 -17.41 3.26
C ALA A 33 -13.23 -16.51 3.51
N ASP A 34 -12.98 -15.28 3.98
CA ASP A 34 -14.01 -14.30 4.34
C ASP A 34 -14.26 -13.28 3.22
N GLY A 35 -13.31 -13.15 2.29
CA GLY A 35 -13.37 -12.21 1.18
C GLY A 35 -12.90 -10.81 1.55
N ASP A 36 -11.93 -10.74 2.46
CA ASP A 36 -11.42 -9.52 3.05
C ASP A 36 -9.99 -9.23 2.56
N ALA A 37 -9.72 -8.00 2.11
CA ALA A 37 -8.39 -7.57 1.69
C ALA A 37 -8.27 -6.03 1.73
N GLY A 38 -7.14 -5.53 2.24
CA GLY A 38 -6.92 -4.09 2.33
C GLY A 38 -5.52 -3.68 2.73
N LEU A 39 -5.24 -2.40 2.49
CA LEU A 39 -4.14 -1.68 3.10
C LEU A 39 -4.71 -0.41 3.74
N ASP A 40 -4.75 -0.37 5.06
CA ASP A 40 -5.06 0.84 5.82
C ASP A 40 -3.81 1.61 6.21
N PHE A 41 -3.96 2.91 6.42
CA PHE A 41 -2.96 3.80 6.98
C PHE A 41 -3.56 4.59 8.14
N PHE A 42 -2.78 4.72 9.23
CA PHE A 42 -3.20 5.35 10.49
C PHE A 42 -2.49 6.68 10.76
N GLY A 43 -1.59 7.11 9.88
CA GLY A 43 -0.96 8.42 9.95
C GLY A 43 -1.96 9.53 9.64
N GLY A 44 -2.54 10.12 10.69
CA GLY A 44 -3.46 11.27 10.60
C GLY A 44 -4.95 10.93 10.61
N GLY A 45 -5.31 9.67 10.81
CA GLY A 45 -6.69 9.16 10.76
C GLY A 45 -6.74 7.82 10.04
N TRP A 46 -7.90 7.15 10.05
CA TRP A 46 -8.10 5.93 9.28
C TRP A 46 -8.35 6.29 7.81
N SER A 47 -7.52 5.73 6.92
CA SER A 47 -7.67 5.80 5.48
C SER A 47 -7.28 4.47 4.86
N SER A 48 -7.93 4.07 3.78
CA SER A 48 -7.63 2.81 3.06
C SER A 48 -7.12 3.12 1.65
N SER A 49 -6.32 2.22 1.09
CA SER A 49 -5.82 2.39 -0.28
C SER A 49 -6.98 2.46 -1.28
N GLY A 50 -6.85 3.29 -2.32
CA GLY A 50 -7.95 3.66 -3.23
C GLY A 50 -9.23 4.22 -2.58
N GLY A 51 -9.23 4.49 -1.26
CA GLY A 51 -10.42 4.84 -0.49
C GLY A 51 -11.42 3.69 -0.28
N ASN A 52 -11.07 2.43 -0.59
CA ASN A 52 -11.97 1.28 -0.47
C ASN A 52 -11.22 0.01 -0.07
N ALA A 53 -11.85 -0.85 0.73
CA ALA A 53 -11.33 -2.17 1.10
C ALA A 53 -12.33 -3.28 0.74
N TRP A 54 -11.83 -4.51 0.60
CA TRP A 54 -12.65 -5.69 0.44
C TRP A 54 -13.03 -6.19 1.84
N ILE A 55 -14.33 -6.35 2.09
CA ILE A 55 -14.88 -6.93 3.32
C ILE A 55 -16.09 -7.80 2.93
N GLY A 56 -16.12 -9.07 3.31
CA GLY A 56 -17.22 -10.00 3.03
C GLY A 56 -17.45 -10.24 1.53
N TYR A 57 -16.39 -10.22 0.71
CA TYR A 57 -16.45 -10.18 -0.76
C TYR A 57 -17.13 -8.94 -1.35
N THR A 58 -17.32 -7.87 -0.56
CA THR A 58 -17.92 -6.60 -1.00
C THR A 58 -16.91 -5.45 -0.93
N ILE A 59 -17.04 -4.47 -1.82
CA ILE A 59 -16.26 -3.22 -1.75
C ILE A 59 -16.91 -2.34 -0.68
N GLN A 60 -16.19 -2.07 0.41
CA GLN A 60 -16.60 -1.14 1.46
C GLN A 60 -15.81 0.18 1.33
N PRO A 61 -16.49 1.34 1.35
CA PRO A 61 -15.83 2.64 1.28
C PRO A 61 -15.18 2.99 2.63
N SER A 62 -13.98 3.54 2.55
CA SER A 62 -13.22 4.06 3.69
C SER A 62 -13.52 5.55 3.91
N PRO A 63 -13.36 6.11 5.12
CA PRO A 63 -13.53 7.54 5.37
C PRO A 63 -12.61 8.43 4.52
N ALA A 64 -11.45 7.92 4.10
CA ALA A 64 -10.49 8.62 3.24
C ALA A 64 -9.64 7.65 2.41
N ASN A 65 -9.10 8.14 1.29
CA ASN A 65 -8.04 7.48 0.55
C ASN A 65 -6.66 7.83 1.17
N ILE A 66 -5.74 6.87 1.22
CA ILE A 66 -4.32 7.15 1.54
C ILE A 66 -3.77 8.18 0.53
N SER A 67 -3.14 9.24 1.03
CA SER A 67 -2.63 10.35 0.22
C SER A 67 -1.12 10.52 0.34
N SER A 68 -0.47 11.00 -0.72
CA SER A 68 0.96 11.33 -0.70
C SER A 68 1.31 12.33 0.40
N SER A 69 0.45 13.33 0.67
CA SER A 69 0.65 14.31 1.73
C SER A 69 0.64 13.68 3.13
N ALA A 70 -0.21 12.69 3.38
CA ALA A 70 -0.19 11.92 4.63
C ALA A 70 1.12 11.11 4.75
N ILE A 71 1.57 10.46 3.68
CA ILE A 71 2.87 9.75 3.68
C ILE A 71 4.03 10.72 3.94
N GLN A 72 4.03 11.90 3.31
CA GLN A 72 5.04 12.94 3.56
C GLN A 72 5.07 13.39 5.02
N THR A 73 3.89 13.59 5.62
CA THR A 73 3.74 14.08 7.00
C THR A 73 4.19 13.05 8.04
N TYR A 74 3.74 11.79 7.91
CA TYR A 74 3.90 10.79 8.97
C TYR A 74 5.05 9.79 8.74
N CYS A 75 5.54 9.65 7.50
CA CYS A 75 6.67 8.78 7.15
C CYS A 75 7.98 9.53 6.91
N GLY A 76 7.95 10.86 6.78
CA GLY A 76 9.15 11.67 6.52
C GLY A 76 9.78 11.42 5.14
N ILE A 77 9.05 10.77 4.22
CA ILE A 77 9.47 10.58 2.83
C ILE A 77 9.06 11.82 2.05
N THR A 78 9.99 12.53 1.42
CA THR A 78 9.74 13.78 0.70
C THR A 78 9.73 13.59 -0.82
N ASN A 79 9.40 14.64 -1.58
CA ASN A 79 9.43 14.64 -3.05
C ASN A 79 8.65 13.47 -3.67
N ILE A 80 7.46 13.16 -3.14
CA ILE A 80 6.67 12.02 -3.60
C ILE A 80 6.17 12.27 -5.03
N GLN A 81 6.41 11.31 -5.91
CA GLN A 81 6.06 11.33 -7.33
C GLN A 81 5.36 10.03 -7.72
N ASN A 82 4.55 10.08 -8.78
CA ASN A 82 3.84 8.92 -9.34
C ASN A 82 3.07 8.13 -8.28
N PHE A 83 2.43 8.85 -7.34
CA PHE A 83 1.71 8.23 -6.23
C PHE A 83 0.42 7.57 -6.73
N VAL A 84 0.37 6.26 -6.61
CA VAL A 84 -0.79 5.41 -6.87
C VAL A 84 -1.26 4.85 -5.55
N SER A 85 -2.56 4.96 -5.29
CA SER A 85 -3.25 4.33 -4.17
C SER A 85 -4.40 3.54 -4.75
N ASP A 86 -4.27 2.21 -4.71
CA ASP A 86 -5.15 1.25 -5.35
C ASP A 86 -5.95 0.49 -4.28
N GLY A 87 -7.26 0.47 -4.45
CA GLY A 87 -8.20 -0.02 -3.45
C GLY A 87 -8.95 -1.24 -3.95
N ALA A 88 -9.86 -1.74 -3.15
CA ALA A 88 -10.78 -2.77 -3.59
C ALA A 88 -11.58 -2.31 -4.82
N THR A 89 -11.37 -2.95 -5.98
CA THR A 89 -12.05 -2.60 -7.24
C THR A 89 -12.48 -3.83 -8.06
N GLY A 90 -13.61 -3.71 -8.75
CA GLY A 90 -14.12 -4.79 -9.61
C GLY A 90 -14.72 -5.95 -8.81
N SER A 91 -14.01 -7.09 -8.76
CA SER A 91 -14.40 -8.29 -8.02
C SER A 91 -13.19 -8.88 -7.30
N TYR A 92 -13.34 -9.31 -6.04
CA TYR A 92 -12.28 -9.85 -5.17
C TYR A 92 -11.33 -10.81 -5.90
N GLY A 93 -11.88 -11.91 -6.42
CA GLY A 93 -11.16 -12.88 -7.24
C GLY A 93 -10.72 -12.41 -8.64
N THR A 94 -10.62 -11.09 -8.89
CA THR A 94 -10.12 -10.46 -10.13
C THR A 94 -9.33 -9.16 -9.94
N ASP A 95 -9.21 -8.63 -8.73
CA ASP A 95 -8.38 -7.48 -8.33
C ASP A 95 -6.95 -7.96 -8.00
N ASP A 96 -5.85 -7.55 -8.65
CA ASP A 96 -4.49 -8.09 -8.36
C ASP A 96 -3.64 -7.31 -7.35
N PHE A 97 -4.09 -6.14 -6.91
CA PHE A 97 -3.29 -5.30 -6.05
C PHE A 97 -4.14 -4.31 -5.27
N VAL A 98 -4.13 -4.45 -3.94
CA VAL A 98 -4.71 -3.48 -3.02
C VAL A 98 -3.59 -2.92 -2.15
N GLY A 99 -3.22 -1.66 -2.38
CA GLY A 99 -2.08 -1.04 -1.73
C GLY A 99 -1.65 0.30 -2.33
N ILE A 100 -0.42 0.73 -2.02
CA ILE A 100 0.16 1.96 -2.55
C ILE A 100 1.50 1.71 -3.27
N ARG A 101 1.76 2.52 -4.29
CA ARG A 101 3.05 2.58 -5.01
C ARG A 101 3.44 4.02 -5.24
N PHE A 102 4.70 4.38 -5.00
CA PHE A 102 5.19 5.75 -5.24
C PHE A 102 6.71 5.82 -5.28
N ARG A 103 7.22 6.84 -5.96
CA ARG A 103 8.63 7.26 -5.84
C ARG A 103 8.75 8.31 -4.75
N GLY A 104 9.80 8.27 -3.94
CA GLY A 104 10.03 9.27 -2.88
C GLY A 104 11.48 9.34 -2.40
N THR A 105 11.85 10.45 -1.77
CA THR A 105 13.17 10.68 -1.19
C THR A 105 13.15 10.40 0.32
N PHE A 106 14.06 9.56 0.81
CA PHE A 106 14.26 9.36 2.24
C PHE A 106 15.77 9.33 2.56
N GLY A 107 16.20 10.06 3.59
CA GLY A 107 17.62 10.16 3.94
C GLY A 107 18.52 10.66 2.80
N GLY A 108 17.99 11.48 1.89
CA GLY A 108 18.72 11.97 0.70
C GLY A 108 18.81 10.97 -0.47
N THR A 109 18.30 9.75 -0.33
CA THR A 109 18.26 8.75 -1.41
C THR A 109 16.85 8.63 -1.98
N VAL A 110 16.73 8.47 -3.30
CA VAL A 110 15.45 8.23 -3.98
C VAL A 110 15.16 6.74 -4.03
N TYR A 111 13.93 6.35 -3.68
CA TYR A 111 13.45 4.98 -3.74
C TYR A 111 12.10 4.91 -4.46
N ASP A 112 11.85 3.79 -5.13
CA ASP A 112 10.50 3.35 -5.49
C ASP A 112 10.00 2.44 -4.36
N TYR A 113 8.81 2.73 -3.83
CA TYR A 113 8.15 2.01 -2.75
C TYR A 113 6.91 1.28 -3.27
N GLU A 114 6.68 0.06 -2.78
CA GLU A 114 5.44 -0.70 -2.99
C GLU A 114 5.03 -1.40 -1.69
N ILE A 115 3.79 -1.19 -1.25
CA ILE A 115 3.20 -1.75 -0.02
C ILE A 115 1.77 -2.20 -0.33
N GLY A 116 1.34 -3.37 0.14
CA GLY A 116 -0.04 -3.85 -0.02
C GLY A 116 -0.18 -5.37 -0.09
N ALA A 117 -1.38 -5.83 -0.45
CA ALA A 117 -1.64 -7.19 -0.91
C ALA A 117 -1.42 -7.27 -2.43
N LYS A 118 -0.66 -8.27 -2.91
CA LYS A 118 -0.36 -8.44 -4.34
C LYS A 118 -0.41 -9.89 -4.77
N GLY A 119 -1.07 -10.15 -5.90
CA GLY A 119 -0.97 -11.42 -6.64
C GLY A 119 -2.22 -12.29 -6.61
N VAL A 120 -2.30 -13.15 -7.64
CA VAL A 120 -3.49 -13.90 -8.12
C VAL A 120 -3.79 -15.15 -7.33
N SER A 121 -3.06 -16.22 -7.66
CA SER A 121 -3.16 -17.54 -7.08
C SER A 121 -2.18 -17.71 -5.91
N ASN A 122 -1.32 -16.70 -5.69
CA ASN A 122 -0.33 -16.61 -4.63
C ASN A 122 -0.25 -15.14 -4.14
N THR A 123 -1.35 -14.62 -3.63
CA THR A 123 -1.41 -13.37 -2.89
C THR A 123 -0.36 -13.36 -1.79
N SER A 124 0.38 -12.26 -1.70
CA SER A 124 1.38 -12.04 -0.67
C SER A 124 1.37 -10.59 -0.21
N LEU A 125 1.78 -10.39 1.04
CA LEU A 125 2.10 -9.08 1.56
C LEU A 125 3.38 -8.58 0.86
N VAL A 126 3.25 -7.51 0.09
CA VAL A 126 4.40 -6.75 -0.40
C VAL A 126 4.66 -5.58 0.52
N ASN A 127 5.92 -5.42 0.89
CA ASN A 127 6.46 -4.23 1.52
C ASN A 127 7.91 -4.14 1.04
N SER A 128 8.16 -3.28 0.07
CA SER A 128 9.45 -3.22 -0.61
C SER A 128 9.86 -1.79 -0.90
N ARG A 129 11.18 -1.59 -1.00
CA ARG A 129 11.78 -0.40 -1.58
C ARG A 129 12.96 -0.79 -2.46
N THR A 130 13.14 -0.10 -3.57
CA THR A 130 14.31 -0.24 -4.45
C THR A 130 14.97 1.12 -4.64
N THR A 131 16.30 1.19 -4.59
CA THR A 131 17.04 2.43 -4.85
C THR A 131 16.92 2.82 -6.31
N VAL A 132 16.51 4.05 -6.58
CA VAL A 132 16.50 4.62 -7.93
C VAL A 132 17.83 5.30 -8.16
N ALA A 133 18.54 4.92 -9.23
CA ALA A 133 19.78 5.60 -9.61
C ALA A 133 19.48 7.06 -9.92
N ASN A 134 20.22 7.99 -9.30
CA ASN A 134 20.14 9.41 -9.62
C ASN A 134 20.87 9.67 -10.95
N THR A 135 20.20 9.35 -12.06
CA THR A 135 20.71 9.65 -13.40
C THR A 135 20.67 11.16 -13.61
N THR A 136 21.84 11.78 -13.75
CA THR A 136 21.97 13.18 -14.17
C THR A 136 21.09 13.42 -15.40
N PRO A 137 20.26 14.49 -15.44
CA PRO A 137 19.52 14.82 -16.65
C PRO A 137 20.49 14.99 -17.82
N THR A 138 20.33 14.18 -18.86
CA THR A 138 20.97 14.44 -20.16
C THR A 138 20.27 15.65 -20.78
N ALA A 139 21.03 16.72 -21.00
CA ALA A 139 20.60 17.93 -21.69
C ALA A 139 20.41 17.70 -23.21
#